data_AF-A0A318EH44-F1
#
_entry.id   AF-A0A318EH44-F1
#
_cell.length_a   1.000
_cell.length_b   1.000
_cell.length_c   1.000
_cell.angle_alpha   90.00
_cell.angle_beta   90.00
_cell.angle_gamma   90.00
#
_symmetry.space_group_name_H-M   'P 1'
#
loop_
_entity.id
_entity.type
_entity.pdbx_description
1 polymer ?
#
loop_
_entity_poly.entity_id
_entity_poly.type
_entity_poly.pdbx_seq_one_letter_code
_entity_poly.pdbx_strand_id
1 'polypeptide(L)'
;MIIQHLFRGCAVLGLSVAGLLAMPAFAESPPSEPAPGWCAKNPQKCEELKRQRAEYCSRNPQTCETRDARRDARKAYCDQNPGKCEALKQERQDRIERTKEYCAAHPAECEEKKQAFRDRQDERRERFRDAVDDAP
;
A
#
# COMPACT_ATOMS: atom_id res chain seq x y z
N MET A 1 -6.13 -46.91 65.29
CA MET A 1 -6.60 -46.20 64.09
C MET A 1 -5.51 -45.23 63.68
N ILE A 2 -4.93 -45.46 62.49
CA ILE A 2 -3.64 -44.94 62.02
C ILE A 2 -3.89 -44.19 60.69
N ILE A 3 -3.54 -42.90 60.69
CA ILE A 3 -2.69 -42.19 59.70
C ILE A 3 -3.13 -42.02 58.22
N GLN A 4 -3.19 -40.72 57.85
CA GLN A 4 -2.69 -40.00 56.66
C GLN A 4 -3.05 -40.36 55.20
N HIS A 5 -3.04 -39.27 54.42
CA HIS A 5 -2.69 -39.10 53.00
C HIS A 5 -3.81 -39.17 51.96
N LEU A 6 -4.29 -37.99 51.54
CA LEU A 6 -4.55 -37.72 50.12
C LEU A 6 -3.93 -36.36 49.73
N PHE A 7 -2.64 -36.40 49.44
CA PHE A 7 -1.97 -35.47 48.54
C PHE A 7 -2.44 -35.77 47.11
N ARG A 8 -3.03 -34.78 46.44
CA ARG A 8 -3.16 -34.67 44.98
C ARG A 8 -3.05 -33.17 44.69
N GLY A 9 -2.00 -32.62 44.11
CA GLY A 9 -0.97 -33.15 43.22
C GLY A 9 -0.86 -32.13 42.09
N CYS A 10 0.05 -31.16 42.24
CA CYS A 10 0.49 -30.27 41.16
C CYS A 10 1.10 -31.13 40.05
N ALA A 11 0.66 -30.94 38.81
CA ALA A 11 1.39 -31.38 37.63
C ALA A 11 1.35 -30.27 36.58
N VAL A 12 2.40 -29.45 36.64
CA VAL A 12 2.83 -28.56 35.56
C VAL A 12 3.46 -29.44 34.48
N LEU A 13 2.83 -29.48 33.31
CA LEU A 13 3.41 -29.95 32.04
C LEU A 13 2.90 -28.91 31.01
N GLY A 14 3.68 -27.97 30.48
CA GLY A 14 5.08 -28.09 30.08
C GLY A 14 5.16 -28.76 28.71
N LEU A 15 4.54 -28.19 27.67
CA LEU A 15 4.71 -28.67 26.30
C LEU A 15 4.71 -27.52 25.28
N SER A 16 5.79 -27.50 24.50
CA SER A 16 5.91 -27.00 23.13
C SER A 16 6.17 -25.50 22.91
N VAL A 17 7.47 -25.16 23.04
CA VAL A 17 8.17 -24.31 22.08
C VAL A 17 8.05 -24.93 20.69
N ALA A 18 7.43 -24.22 19.74
CA ALA A 18 7.71 -24.26 18.28
C ALA A 18 6.49 -23.71 17.52
N GLY A 19 6.28 -22.41 17.67
CA GLY A 19 5.35 -21.64 16.84
C GLY A 19 6.04 -20.37 16.40
N LEU A 20 7.17 -20.49 15.71
CA LEU A 20 7.66 -19.45 14.80
C LEU A 20 6.60 -19.33 13.71
N LEU A 21 5.50 -18.62 14.04
CA LEU A 21 4.57 -18.13 13.06
C LEU A 21 5.39 -17.28 12.12
N ALA A 22 5.38 -17.69 10.85
CA ALA A 22 5.95 -16.96 9.76
C ALA A 22 5.49 -15.50 9.88
N MET A 23 6.43 -14.62 10.22
CA MET A 23 6.17 -13.19 10.19
C MET A 23 5.70 -12.84 8.78
N PRO A 24 4.63 -12.04 8.64
CA PRO A 24 4.22 -11.56 7.33
C PRO A 24 5.42 -10.85 6.72
N ALA A 25 5.88 -11.36 5.59
CA ALA A 25 6.89 -10.73 4.78
C ALA A 25 6.56 -9.23 4.70
N PHE A 26 7.55 -8.42 5.06
CA PHE A 26 7.58 -6.96 4.94
C PHE A 26 6.51 -6.47 3.96
N ALA A 27 5.64 -5.56 4.41
CA ALA A 27 4.68 -4.88 3.54
C ALA A 27 5.43 -3.97 2.55
N GLU A 28 6.13 -4.62 1.63
CA GLU A 28 6.93 -4.03 0.59
C GLU A 28 5.94 -3.28 -0.31
N SER A 29 6.24 -2.02 -0.62
CA SER A 29 5.36 -1.25 -1.49
C SER A 29 5.53 -1.75 -2.92
N PRO A 30 4.45 -1.91 -3.70
CA PRO A 30 4.57 -2.33 -5.08
C PRO A 30 5.41 -1.31 -5.86
N PRO A 31 6.28 -1.75 -6.80
CA PRO A 31 6.97 -0.85 -7.70
C PRO A 31 5.97 0.06 -8.44
N SER A 32 6.32 1.33 -8.64
CA SER A 32 5.43 2.30 -9.31
C SER A 32 5.20 1.95 -10.78
N GLU A 33 4.02 2.29 -11.33
CA GLU A 33 3.77 2.16 -12.78
C GLU A 33 4.39 3.36 -13.52
N PRO A 34 5.13 3.14 -14.62
CA PRO A 34 5.61 4.24 -15.43
C PRO A 34 4.44 4.93 -16.15
N ALA A 35 4.60 6.24 -16.42
CA ALA A 35 3.64 6.98 -17.22
C ALA A 35 3.53 6.41 -18.65
N PRO A 36 2.37 6.57 -19.33
CA PRO A 36 2.21 6.17 -20.73
C PRO A 36 3.34 6.75 -21.62
N GLY A 37 3.96 5.91 -22.44
CA GLY A 37 5.04 6.31 -23.34
C GLY A 37 6.43 6.47 -22.70
N TRP A 38 6.57 6.40 -21.37
CA TRP A 38 7.88 6.51 -20.70
C TRP A 38 8.79 5.31 -21.03
N CYS A 39 8.22 4.11 -21.12
CA CYS A 39 8.95 2.89 -21.47
C CYS A 39 9.59 2.96 -22.86
N ALA A 40 8.97 3.64 -23.83
CA ALA A 40 9.54 3.83 -25.15
C ALA A 40 10.86 4.63 -25.10
N LYS A 41 10.98 5.55 -24.14
CA LYS A 41 12.18 6.37 -23.92
C LYS A 41 13.17 5.74 -22.95
N ASN A 42 12.76 4.72 -22.18
CA ASN A 42 13.56 4.09 -21.12
C ASN A 42 13.38 2.56 -21.14
N PRO A 43 13.71 1.87 -22.24
CA PRO A 43 13.38 0.46 -22.41
C PRO A 43 14.01 -0.44 -21.34
N GLN A 44 15.30 -0.23 -21.03
CA GLN A 44 16.00 -1.02 -20.02
C GLN A 44 15.38 -0.88 -18.62
N LYS A 45 15.03 0.35 -18.21
CA LYS A 45 14.37 0.57 -16.93
C LYS A 45 12.94 0.04 -16.91
N CYS A 46 12.27 -0.01 -18.06
CA CYS A 46 10.96 -0.63 -18.17
C CYS A 46 11.02 -2.14 -17.90
N GLU A 47 12.02 -2.83 -18.47
CA GLU A 47 12.23 -4.26 -18.20
C GLU A 47 12.59 -4.52 -16.73
N GLU A 48 13.41 -3.65 -16.13
CA GLU A 48 13.69 -3.70 -14.69
C GLU A 48 12.42 -3.59 -13.84
N LEU A 49 11.57 -2.61 -14.11
CA LEU A 49 10.31 -2.43 -13.39
C LEU A 49 9.36 -3.62 -13.57
N LYS A 50 9.33 -4.23 -14.76
CA LYS A 50 8.56 -5.46 -15.00
C LYS A 50 9.08 -6.62 -14.16
N ARG A 51 10.40 -6.81 -14.09
CA ARG A 51 11.02 -7.87 -13.28
C ARG A 51 10.72 -7.65 -11.80
N GLN A 52 10.97 -6.45 -11.28
CA GLN A 52 10.68 -6.11 -9.88
C GLN A 52 9.22 -6.32 -9.53
N ARG A 53 8.30 -6.01 -10.47
CA ARG A 53 6.88 -6.25 -10.25
C ARG A 53 6.53 -7.73 -10.25
N ALA A 54 7.13 -8.54 -11.13
CA ALA A 54 6.92 -9.98 -11.14
C ALA A 54 7.39 -10.62 -9.83
N GLU A 55 8.57 -10.24 -9.35
CA GLU A 55 9.11 -10.66 -8.05
C GLU A 55 8.20 -10.23 -6.91
N TYR A 56 7.76 -8.97 -6.91
CA TYR A 56 6.84 -8.45 -5.91
C TYR A 56 5.53 -9.24 -5.88
N CYS A 57 4.90 -9.50 -7.03
CA CYS A 57 3.64 -10.25 -7.11
C CYS A 57 3.80 -11.73 -6.76
N SER A 58 4.96 -12.32 -7.02
CA SER A 58 5.28 -13.68 -6.55
C SER A 58 5.29 -13.76 -5.02
N ARG A 59 5.82 -12.73 -4.35
CA ARG A 59 5.81 -12.61 -2.89
C ARG A 59 4.45 -12.15 -2.32
N ASN A 60 3.68 -11.38 -3.09
CA ASN A 60 2.45 -10.71 -2.65
C ASN A 60 1.28 -10.97 -3.61
N PRO A 61 0.85 -12.23 -3.80
CA PRO A 61 -0.12 -12.59 -4.84
C PRO A 61 -1.48 -11.88 -4.63
N GLN A 62 -2.01 -11.88 -3.41
CA GLN A 62 -3.30 -11.25 -3.08
C GLN A 62 -3.32 -9.74 -3.37
N THR A 63 -2.21 -9.04 -3.10
CA THR A 63 -2.09 -7.60 -3.38
C THR A 63 -2.15 -7.33 -4.88
N CYS A 64 -1.47 -8.15 -5.68
CA CYS A 64 -1.48 -8.01 -7.13
C CYS A 64 -2.84 -8.39 -7.74
N GLU A 65 -3.48 -9.46 -7.27
CA GLU A 65 -4.84 -9.84 -7.67
C GLU A 65 -5.84 -8.73 -7.37
N THR A 66 -5.81 -8.16 -6.17
CA THR A 66 -6.69 -7.05 -5.78
C THR A 66 -6.47 -5.81 -6.65
N ARG A 67 -5.20 -5.49 -6.95
CA ARG A 67 -4.86 -4.36 -7.81
C ARG A 67 -5.40 -4.57 -9.23
N ASP A 68 -5.19 -5.75 -9.79
CA ASP A 68 -5.60 -6.08 -11.16
C ASP A 68 -7.12 -6.14 -11.27
N ALA A 69 -7.81 -6.75 -10.30
CA ALA A 69 -9.26 -6.72 -10.20
C ALA A 69 -9.81 -5.28 -10.15
N ARG A 70 -9.20 -4.39 -9.36
CA ARG A 70 -9.59 -2.97 -9.30
C ARG A 70 -9.35 -2.24 -10.62
N ARG A 71 -8.25 -2.54 -11.32
CA ARG A 71 -7.96 -1.98 -12.65
C ARG A 71 -9.01 -2.42 -13.65
N ASP A 72 -9.33 -3.70 -13.68
CA ASP A 72 -10.25 -4.30 -14.63
C ASP A 72 -11.68 -3.84 -14.36
N ALA A 73 -12.09 -3.74 -13.09
CA ALA A 73 -13.37 -3.14 -12.69
C ALA A 73 -13.50 -1.68 -13.13
N ARG A 74 -12.43 -0.88 -12.98
CA ARG A 74 -12.43 0.51 -13.46
C ARG A 74 -12.53 0.58 -14.98
N LYS A 75 -11.82 -0.31 -15.69
CA LYS A 75 -11.90 -0.40 -17.14
C LYS A 75 -13.30 -0.77 -17.60
N ALA A 76 -13.89 -1.81 -17.04
CA ALA A 76 -15.25 -2.23 -17.33
C ALA A 76 -16.27 -1.12 -17.05
N TYR A 77 -16.12 -0.40 -15.93
CA TYR A 77 -16.95 0.76 -15.62
C TYR A 77 -16.86 1.83 -16.71
N CYS A 78 -15.65 2.18 -17.15
CA CYS A 78 -15.45 3.19 -18.20
C CYS A 78 -15.96 2.71 -19.57
N ASP A 79 -15.76 1.43 -19.91
CA ASP A 79 -16.26 0.85 -21.16
C ASP A 79 -17.80 0.87 -21.19
N GLN A 80 -18.47 0.65 -20.05
CA GLN A 80 -19.93 0.72 -19.92
C GLN A 80 -20.46 2.16 -19.77
N ASN A 81 -19.65 3.09 -19.28
CA ASN A 81 -20.05 4.47 -18.98
C ASN A 81 -19.07 5.48 -19.61
N PRO A 82 -18.89 5.50 -20.94
CA PRO A 82 -17.86 6.32 -21.59
C PRO A 82 -18.02 7.81 -21.29
N GLY A 83 -19.27 8.32 -21.31
CA GLY A 83 -19.55 9.72 -20.97
C GLY A 83 -19.18 10.09 -19.53
N LYS A 84 -19.44 9.20 -18.55
CA LYS A 84 -19.03 9.45 -17.15
C LYS A 84 -17.52 9.39 -17.00
N CYS A 85 -16.85 8.48 -17.70
CA CYS A 85 -15.40 8.37 -17.65
C CYS A 85 -14.72 9.62 -18.23
N GLU A 86 -15.21 10.15 -19.36
CA GLU A 86 -14.72 11.42 -19.91
C GLU A 86 -15.04 12.61 -19.00
N ALA A 87 -16.23 12.68 -18.39
CA ALA A 87 -16.56 13.72 -17.43
C ALA A 87 -15.61 13.72 -16.21
N LEU A 88 -15.31 12.54 -15.64
CA LEU A 88 -14.35 12.41 -14.53
C LEU A 88 -12.93 12.83 -14.93
N LYS A 89 -12.56 12.60 -16.19
CA LYS A 89 -11.26 13.01 -16.74
C LYS A 89 -11.19 14.53 -16.90
N GLN A 90 -12.24 15.14 -17.46
CA GLN A 90 -12.36 16.60 -17.58
C GLN A 90 -12.37 17.26 -16.20
N GLU A 91 -13.19 16.80 -15.26
CA GLU A 91 -13.24 17.34 -13.90
C GLU A 91 -11.87 17.31 -13.20
N ARG A 92 -11.10 16.25 -13.43
CA ARG A 92 -9.72 16.14 -12.93
C ARG A 92 -8.80 17.18 -13.58
N GLN A 93 -8.91 17.39 -14.89
CA GLN A 93 -8.12 18.38 -15.62
C GLN A 93 -8.45 19.79 -15.12
N ASP A 94 -9.74 20.12 -15.00
CA ASP A 94 -10.22 21.41 -14.50
C ASP A 94 -9.74 21.65 -13.06
N ARG A 95 -9.77 20.63 -12.19
CA ARG A 95 -9.25 20.76 -10.82
C ARG A 95 -7.76 21.05 -10.81
N ILE A 96 -6.98 20.42 -11.69
CA ILE A 96 -5.53 20.66 -11.81
C ILE A 96 -5.28 22.10 -12.28
N GLU A 97 -6.02 22.56 -13.28
CA GLU A 97 -5.92 23.92 -13.81
C GLU A 97 -6.29 24.96 -12.76
N ARG A 98 -7.44 24.83 -12.09
CA ARG A 98 -7.82 25.72 -10.98
C ARG A 98 -6.77 25.75 -9.87
N THR A 99 -6.16 24.60 -9.56
CA THR A 99 -5.09 24.54 -8.56
C THR A 99 -3.85 25.29 -9.04
N LYS A 100 -3.49 25.19 -10.32
CA LYS A 100 -2.37 25.94 -10.89
C LYS A 100 -2.62 27.44 -10.86
N GLU A 101 -3.82 27.87 -11.26
CA GLU A 101 -4.22 29.28 -11.22
C GLU A 101 -4.18 29.84 -9.80
N TYR A 102 -4.77 29.12 -8.84
CA TYR A 102 -4.71 29.48 -7.42
C TYR A 102 -3.26 29.60 -6.94
N CYS A 103 -2.40 28.63 -7.29
CA CYS A 103 -0.99 28.68 -6.91
C CYS A 103 -0.21 29.82 -7.57
N ALA A 104 -0.58 30.22 -8.79
CA ALA A 104 0.02 31.38 -9.45
C ALA A 104 -0.39 32.70 -8.79
N ALA A 105 -1.64 32.81 -8.33
CA ALA A 105 -2.14 33.99 -7.62
C ALA A 105 -1.71 34.06 -6.14
N HIS A 106 -1.52 32.90 -5.50
CA HIS A 106 -1.21 32.78 -4.07
C HIS A 106 0.05 31.92 -3.84
N PRO A 107 1.25 32.39 -4.25
CA PRO A 107 2.46 31.57 -4.21
C PRO A 107 2.85 31.13 -2.80
N ALA A 108 2.76 32.02 -1.80
CA ALA A 108 3.09 31.69 -0.41
C ALA A 108 2.14 30.64 0.19
N GLU A 109 0.82 30.83 0.04
CA GLU A 109 -0.18 29.85 0.51
C GLU A 109 -0.07 28.51 -0.22
N CYS A 110 0.30 28.54 -1.50
CA CYS A 110 0.53 27.32 -2.27
C CYS A 110 1.74 26.53 -1.75
N GLU A 111 2.84 27.20 -1.41
CA GLU A 111 4.01 26.55 -0.79
C GLU A 111 3.67 25.98 0.60
N GLU A 112 2.91 26.71 1.42
CA GLU A 112 2.42 26.20 2.70
C GLU A 112 1.56 24.94 2.51
N LYS A 113 0.61 24.96 1.56
CA LYS A 113 -0.22 23.78 1.24
C LYS A 113 0.61 22.60 0.75
N LYS A 114 1.66 22.84 -0.05
CA LYS A 114 2.59 21.80 -0.50
C LYS A 114 3.37 21.23 0.68
N GLN A 115 3.87 22.07 1.57
CA GLN A 115 4.58 21.63 2.76
C GLN A 115 3.68 20.78 3.65
N ALA A 116 2.48 21.27 3.97
CA ALA A 116 1.50 20.52 4.74
C ALA A 116 1.09 19.19 4.08
N PHE A 117 1.10 19.10 2.74
CA PHE A 117 0.89 17.84 2.05
C PHE A 117 2.08 16.87 2.22
N ARG A 118 3.31 17.37 2.16
CA ARG A 118 4.53 16.57 2.41
C ARG A 118 4.55 16.07 3.86
N ASP A 119 4.32 16.96 4.82
CA ASP A 119 4.29 16.61 6.24
C ASP A 119 3.26 15.51 6.52
N ARG A 120 2.04 15.63 5.97
CA ARG A 120 1.02 14.56 6.10
C ARG A 120 1.41 13.23 5.45
N GLN A 121 2.20 13.26 4.38
CA GLN A 121 2.71 12.02 3.76
C GLN A 121 3.82 11.41 4.61
N ASP A 122 4.67 12.24 5.19
CA ASP A 122 5.75 11.82 6.07
C ASP A 122 5.19 11.25 7.38
N GLU A 123 4.24 11.93 8.03
CA GLU A 123 3.50 11.40 9.20
C GLU A 123 2.77 10.09 8.90
N ARG A 124 2.23 9.94 7.68
CA ARG A 124 1.60 8.67 7.27
C ARG A 124 2.63 7.57 7.12
N ARG A 125 3.79 7.89 6.55
CA ARG A 125 4.90 6.95 6.37
C ARG A 125 5.52 6.55 7.71
N GLU A 126 5.68 7.48 8.63
CA GLU A 126 6.18 7.23 9.99
C GLU A 126 5.22 6.35 10.77
N ARG A 127 3.94 6.72 10.84
CA ARG A 127 2.92 5.86 11.48
C ARG A 127 2.84 4.45 10.87
N PHE A 128 3.03 4.34 9.55
CA PHE A 128 3.09 3.03 8.91
C PHE A 128 4.36 2.26 9.29
N ARG A 129 5.51 2.92 9.39
CA ARG A 129 6.77 2.32 9.87
C ARG A 129 6.63 1.83 11.30
N ASP A 130 6.14 2.68 12.20
CA ASP A 130 5.95 2.35 13.61
C ASP A 130 5.01 1.15 13.77
N ALA A 131 3.90 1.13 13.01
CA ALA A 131 2.95 0.01 13.01
C ALA A 131 3.55 -1.32 12.49
N VAL A 132 4.59 -1.25 11.65
CA VAL A 132 5.32 -2.44 11.17
C VAL A 132 6.37 -2.86 12.20
N ASP A 133 7.07 -1.92 12.82
CA ASP A 133 8.12 -2.20 13.83
C ASP A 133 7.52 -2.76 15.13
N ASP A 134 6.29 -2.34 15.49
CA ASP A 134 5.53 -2.82 16.65
C ASP A 134 4.75 -4.14 16.37
N ALA A 135 4.85 -4.70 15.16
CA ALA A 135 4.18 -5.96 14.84
C ALA A 135 4.88 -7.14 15.56
N PRO A 136 4.15 -7.93 16.38
CA PRO A 136 4.72 -9.01 17.19
C PRO A 136 5.24 -10.21 16.40
#